data_AF-A0A948ANG1-F1
#
_entry.id   AF-A0A948ANG1-F1
#
_cell.length_a   1.000
_cell.length_b   1.000
_cell.length_c   1.000
_cell.angle_alpha   90.00
_cell.angle_beta   90.00
_cell.angle_gamma   90.00
#
_symmetry.space_group_name_H-M   'P 1'
#
loop_
_entity.id
_entity.type
_entity.pdbx_description
1 polymer ?
#
loop_
_entity_poly.entity_id
_entity_poly.type
_entity_poly.pdbx_seq_one_letter_code
_entity_poly.pdbx_strand_id
1 'polypeptide(L)' 'MKEIAIVAGEASGDLLGSLLIKSVQAAGLDAGFYGIAGPKMQSAGARSLFPMEALSVRGYVEALGSLRKIFGIRRSLK' A
#
# COMPACT_ATOMS: atom_id res chain seq x y z
N MET A 1 2.02 15.16 -15.48
CA MET A 1 2.37 14.30 -14.33
C MET A 1 1.23 13.35 -14.01
N LYS A 2 1.47 12.04 -14.15
CA LYS A 2 0.51 11.00 -13.76
C LYS A 2 0.68 10.68 -12.27
N GLU A 3 -0.38 10.72 -11.49
CA GLU A 3 -0.35 10.36 -10.07
C GLU A 3 -0.71 8.86 -9.92
N ILE A 4 0.22 8.05 -9.40
CA ILE A 4 0.07 6.60 -9.23
C ILE A 4 -0.07 6.26 -7.75
N ALA A 5 -1.18 5.59 -7.40
CA ALA A 5 -1.39 5.08 -6.06
C ALA A 5 -0.61 3.77 -5.85
N ILE A 6 0.14 3.68 -4.75
CA ILE A 6 0.93 2.50 -4.37
C ILE A 6 0.73 2.16 -2.88
N VAL A 7 0.70 0.87 -2.56
CA VAL A 7 0.44 0.37 -1.21
C VAL A 7 1.41 -0.77 -0.90
N ALA A 8 2.25 -0.59 0.13
CA ALA A 8 3.09 -1.63 0.70
C ALA A 8 2.54 -2.02 2.08
N GLY A 9 2.21 -3.31 2.24
CA GLY A 9 1.78 -3.88 3.52
C GLY A 9 2.92 -4.47 4.36
N GLU A 10 4.07 -4.78 3.73
CA GLU A 10 5.21 -5.46 4.34
C GLU A 10 6.54 -4.92 3.81
N ALA A 11 7.63 -5.09 4.55
CA ALA A 11 8.97 -4.58 4.19
C ALA A 11 9.47 -5.07 2.82
N SER A 12 9.05 -6.27 2.40
CA SER A 12 9.29 -6.81 1.05
C SER A 12 8.62 -5.95 -0.03
N GLY A 13 7.36 -5.56 0.19
CA GLY A 13 6.60 -4.65 -0.67
C GLY A 13 7.22 -3.26 -0.74
N ASP A 14 7.78 -2.75 0.37
CA ASP A 14 8.51 -1.48 0.40
C ASP A 14 9.78 -1.53 -0.47
N LEU A 15 10.55 -2.62 -0.38
CA LEU A 15 11.72 -2.81 -1.24
C LEU A 15 11.32 -2.85 -2.72
N LEU A 16 10.35 -3.69 -3.10
CA LEU A 16 9.91 -3.83 -4.49
C LEU A 16 9.32 -2.52 -5.04
N GLY A 17 8.49 -1.83 -4.24
CA GLY A 17 7.93 -0.54 -4.60
C GLY A 17 9.00 0.51 -4.84
N SER A 18 10.06 0.55 -4.01
CA SER A 18 11.17 1.49 -4.19
C SER A 18 11.94 1.27 -5.50
N LEU A 19 12.09 0.01 -5.93
CA LEU A 19 12.75 -0.33 -7.20
C LEU A 19 11.87 0.06 -8.39
N LEU A 20 10.55 -0.14 -8.30
CA LEU A 20 9.59 0.29 -9.29
C LEU A 20 9.60 1.82 -9.48
N ILE A 21 9.58 2.60 -8.40
CA ILE A 21 9.60 4.06 -8.48
C ILE A 21 10.87 4.54 -9.20
N LYS A 22 12.02 3.99 -8.81
CA LYS A 22 13.32 4.33 -9.42
C LYS A 22 13.38 3.97 -10.90
N SER A 23 12.85 2.81 -11.30
CA SER A 23 12.86 2.41 -12.71
C SER A 23 11.93 3.26 -13.57
N VAL A 24 10.77 3.67 -13.05
CA VAL A 24 9.85 4.60 -13.71
C VAL A 24 10.50 5.97 -13.92
N GLN A 25 11.16 6.50 -12.88
CA GLN A 25 11.92 7.75 -12.98
C GLN A 25 13.08 7.63 -13.98
N ALA A 26 13.84 6.54 -13.95
CA ALA A 26 14.95 6.30 -14.87
C ALA A 26 14.49 6.15 -16.33
N ALA A 27 13.26 5.67 -16.55
CA ALA A 27 12.63 5.63 -17.86
C ALA A 27 12.14 7.01 -18.37
N GLY A 28 12.32 8.08 -17.59
CA GLY A 28 11.90 9.43 -17.94
C GLY A 28 10.38 9.63 -17.93
N LEU A 29 9.64 8.74 -17.25
CA LEU A 29 8.19 8.85 -17.15
C LEU A 29 7.83 9.90 -16.10
N ASP A 30 7.10 10.94 -16.52
CA ASP A 30 6.56 11.98 -15.63
C ASP A 30 5.39 11.42 -14.78
N ALA A 31 5.75 10.75 -13.68
CA ALA A 31 4.84 10.14 -12.73
C ALA A 31 5.20 10.47 -11.28
N GLY A 32 4.19 10.87 -10.52
CA GLY A 32 4.24 11.00 -9.06
C GLY A 32 3.66 9.77 -8.38
N PHE A 33 4.10 9.50 -7.16
CA PHE A 33 3.73 8.31 -6.40
C PHE A 33 3.17 8.70 -5.04
N TYR A 34 2.03 8.12 -4.66
CA TYR A 34 1.39 8.40 -3.38
C TYR A 34 0.69 7.15 -2.82
N GLY A 35 0.43 7.11 -1.51
CA GLY A 35 -0.35 6.02 -0.89
C GLY A 35 0.24 5.56 0.44
N ILE A 36 0.50 4.26 0.60
CA ILE A 36 1.10 3.70 1.82
C ILE A 36 2.48 3.19 1.45
N ALA A 37 3.48 4.01 1.72
CA ALA A 37 4.85 3.78 1.33
C ALA A 37 5.70 3.53 2.57
N GLY A 38 6.53 2.48 2.53
CA GLY A 38 7.53 2.28 3.57
C GLY A 38 8.73 3.22 3.42
N PRO A 39 9.73 3.09 4.31
CA PRO A 39 10.91 3.95 4.30
C PRO A 39 11.67 3.98 2.97
N LYS A 40 11.75 2.85 2.25
CA LYS A 40 12.48 2.77 0.97
C LYS A 40 11.72 3.43 -0.16
N MET A 41 10.40 3.24 -0.24
CA MET A 41 9.53 3.90 -1.21
C MET A 41 9.50 5.41 -0.99
N GLN A 42 9.41 5.86 0.26
CA GLN A 42 9.49 7.29 0.61
C GLN A 42 10.84 7.89 0.20
N SER A 43 11.95 7.18 0.46
CA SER A 43 13.29 7.58 0.00
C SER A 43 13.45 7.61 -1.52
N ALA A 44 12.60 6.87 -2.27
CA ALA A 44 12.55 6.92 -3.73
C ALA A 44 11.65 8.06 -4.27
N GLY A 45 11.02 8.84 -3.38
CA GLY A 45 10.19 9.99 -3.74
C GLY A 45 8.68 9.74 -3.69
N ALA A 46 8.21 8.61 -3.13
CA ALA A 46 6.78 8.42 -2.89
C ALA A 46 6.30 9.21 -1.67
N ARG A 47 5.14 9.86 -1.80
CA ARG A 47 4.47 10.54 -0.70
C ARG A 47 3.57 9.56 0.06
N SER A 48 3.93 9.24 1.30
CA SER A 48 3.05 8.43 2.14
C SER A 48 1.90 9.28 2.70
N LEU A 49 0.67 8.82 2.50
CA LEU A 49 -0.54 9.39 3.08
C LEU A 49 -0.81 8.83 4.50
N PHE A 50 -0.31 7.63 4.78
CA PHE A 50 -0.44 6.96 6.08
C PHE A 50 0.89 6.26 6.43
N PRO A 51 1.21 6.08 7.72
CA PRO A 51 2.35 5.26 8.12
C PRO A 51 2.13 3.81 7.67
N MET A 52 3.18 3.16 7.15
CA MET A 52 3.15 1.78 6.70
C MET A 52 2.78 0.82 7.85
N GLU A 53 3.16 1.20 9.07
CA GLU A 53 2.84 0.51 10.31
C GLU A 53 1.33 0.46 10.58
N ALA A 54 0.52 1.37 10.01
CA ALA A 54 -0.94 1.31 10.11
C ALA A 54 -1.56 0.12 9.38
N LEU A 55 -0.86 -0.45 8.38
CA LEU A 55 -1.23 -1.71 7.73
C LEU A 55 -0.52 -2.93 8.31
N SER A 56 0.55 -2.74 9.10
CA SER A 56 1.22 -3.81 9.83
C SER A 56 0.36 -4.22 11.03
N VAL A 57 -0.78 -4.85 10.73
CA VAL A 57 -1.60 -5.50 11.73
C VAL A 57 -0.76 -6.62 12.35
N ARG A 58 -0.39 -6.46 13.62
CA ARG A 58 0.00 -7.60 14.46
C ARG A 58 -1.18 -8.57 14.48
N GLY A 59 -1.17 -9.54 13.57
CA GLY A 59 -2.15 -10.61 13.56
C GLY A 59 -3.07 -10.60 12.36
N TYR A 60 -2.81 -11.54 11.46
CA TYR A 60 -3.79 -12.24 10.63
C TYR A 60 -5.11 -12.63 11.37
N VAL A 61 -5.13 -12.56 12.71
CA VAL A 61 -6.23 -12.98 13.60
C VAL A 61 -7.38 -11.97 13.65
N GLU A 62 -7.14 -10.65 13.48
CA GLU A 62 -8.24 -9.65 13.49
C GLU A 62 -8.97 -9.55 12.14
N ALA A 63 -8.26 -9.81 11.03
CA ALA A 63 -8.82 -9.82 9.68
C ALA A 63 -9.88 -10.93 9.49
N LEU A 64 -9.69 -12.11 10.11
CA LEU A 64 -10.67 -13.21 10.10
C LEU A 64 -11.97 -12.87 10.84
N GLY A 65 -11.90 -12.05 11.89
CA GLY A 65 -13.08 -11.60 12.65
C GLY A 65 -13.98 -10.66 11.84
N SER A 66 -13.38 -9.74 11.08
CA SER A 66 -14.11 -8.77 10.27
C SER A 66 -14.74 -9.40 9.01
N LEU A 67 -14.11 -10.42 8.43
CA LEU A 67 -14.66 -11.18 7.29
C LEU A 67 -16.02 -11.83 7.62
N ARG A 68 -16.19 -12.43 8.81
CA ARG A 68 -17.49 -12.99 9.25
C ARG A 68 -18.58 -11.92 9.32
N LYS A 69 -18.23 -10.71 9.78
CA LYS A 69 -19.16 -9.57 9.89
C LYS A 69 -19.60 -9.08 8.52
N ILE A 70 -18.68 -9.02 7.54
CA ILE A 70 -18.95 -8.62 6.16
C ILE A 70 -19.83 -9.66 5.44
N PHE A 71 -19.58 -10.97 5.63
CA PHE A 71 -20.45 -12.02 5.09
C PHE A 71 -21.86 -12.01 5.71
N GLY A 72 -21.98 -11.64 6.99
CA GLY A 72 -23.27 -11.44 7.65
C GLY A 72 -24.10 -10.33 7.02
N ILE A 73 -23.49 -9.16 6.79
CA ILE A 73 -24.16 -7.99 6.17
C ILE A 73 -24.58 -8.30 4.72
N ARG A 74 -23.74 -9.00 3.95
CA ARG A 74 -24.11 -9.44 2.59
C ARG A 74 -25.33 -10.36 2.58
N ARG A 75 -25.49 -11.22 3.60
CA ARG A 75 -26.61 -12.16 3.69
C ARG A 75 -27.92 -11.49 4.14
N SER A 76 -27.85 -10.34 4.82
CA SER A 76 -29.03 -9.55 5.20
C SER A 76 -29.52 -8.58 4.12
N LEU A 77 -28.76 -8.39 3.04
CA LEU A 77 -29.14 -7.53 1.90
C LEU A 77 -29.85 -8.33 0.76
N LYS A 78 -30.66 -9.33 1.14
CA LYS A 78 -31.62 -9.97 0.22
C LYS A 78 -32.93 -9.21 0.22
#